data_AF-A0A959FT84-F1
#
_entry.id   AF-A0A959FT84-F1
#
_cell.length_a   1.000
_cell.length_b   1.000
_cell.length_c   1.000
_cell.angle_alpha   90.00
_cell.angle_beta   90.00
_cell.angle_gamma   90.00
#
_symmetry.space_group_name_H-M   'P 1'
#
loop_
_entity.id
_entity.type
_entity.pdbx_description
1 polymer ?
#
loop_
_entity_poly.entity_id
_entity_poly.type
_entity_poly.pdbx_seq_one_letter_code
_entity_poly.pdbx_strand_id
1 'polypeptide(L)'
;YWLHMQMFRFLKQQFPQVKSSLHAGELKLGLVAPEDLNWHIRAAVEIAGADRIGHGVDIAHEADPYRLLALLADRNVAVEINLESNAFILGVEGPEHPFMFYYRANVPLVISTDDAGVLRTNLTAQYVRLAQDYPALSYREIKRLVYNGINYSFLNVNSKRTLINKLNQAFQSFETTVIRQW
;
A
#
# COMPACT_ATOMS: atom_id res chain seq x y z
N TYR A 1 4.63 -17.24 -11.63
CA TYR A 1 3.65 -16.20 -11.29
C TYR A 1 2.49 -16.07 -12.30
N TRP A 2 2.72 -16.09 -13.62
CA TRP A 2 1.65 -15.88 -14.63
C TRP A 2 0.41 -16.79 -14.50
N LEU A 3 0.61 -18.11 -14.36
CA LEU A 3 -0.50 -19.06 -14.22
C LEU A 3 -1.36 -18.74 -12.99
N HIS A 4 -0.75 -18.27 -11.90
CA HIS A 4 -1.46 -17.87 -10.70
C HIS A 4 -2.42 -16.69 -10.99
N MET A 5 -1.98 -15.71 -11.78
CA MET A 5 -2.84 -14.59 -12.18
C MET A 5 -3.99 -15.04 -13.08
N GLN A 6 -3.77 -16.03 -13.94
CA GLN A 6 -4.83 -16.63 -14.75
C GLN A 6 -5.88 -17.36 -13.88
N MET A 7 -5.43 -18.07 -12.83
CA MET A 7 -6.33 -18.71 -11.88
C MET A 7 -7.19 -17.68 -11.14
N PHE A 8 -6.59 -16.58 -10.67
CA PHE A 8 -7.36 -15.50 -10.03
C PHE A 8 -8.31 -14.82 -11.00
N ARG A 9 -7.92 -14.62 -12.28
CA ARG A 9 -8.82 -14.11 -13.31
C ARG A 9 -10.06 -14.98 -13.45
N PHE A 10 -9.88 -16.29 -13.53
CA PHE A 10 -10.98 -17.25 -13.58
C PHE A 10 -11.88 -17.13 -12.35
N LEU A 11 -11.29 -17.11 -11.15
CA LEU A 11 -12.06 -16.96 -9.90
C LEU A 11 -12.82 -15.63 -9.83
N LYS A 12 -12.23 -14.53 -10.29
CA LYS A 12 -12.86 -13.20 -10.33
C LYS A 12 -14.07 -13.18 -11.27
N GLN A 13 -14.02 -13.91 -12.38
CA GLN A 13 -15.17 -14.07 -13.29
C GLN A 13 -16.32 -14.84 -12.62
N GLN A 14 -16.01 -15.87 -11.82
CA GLN A 14 -17.03 -16.64 -11.09
C GLN A 14 -17.59 -15.87 -9.88
N PHE A 15 -16.74 -15.09 -9.21
CA PHE A 15 -17.07 -14.39 -7.97
C PHE A 15 -16.71 -12.89 -8.05
N PRO A 16 -17.38 -12.10 -8.90
CA PRO A 16 -16.99 -10.72 -9.20
C PRO A 16 -17.08 -9.77 -7.99
N GLN A 17 -17.88 -10.13 -6.98
CA GLN A 17 -18.05 -9.34 -5.76
C GLN A 17 -16.96 -9.61 -4.70
N VAL A 18 -16.21 -10.71 -4.84
CA VAL A 18 -15.13 -11.04 -3.88
C VAL A 18 -13.95 -10.12 -4.16
N LYS A 19 -13.57 -9.36 -3.13
CA LYS A 19 -12.43 -8.46 -3.17
C LYS A 19 -11.13 -9.21 -2.90
N SER A 20 -10.07 -8.88 -3.63
CA SER A 20 -8.77 -9.56 -3.52
C SER A 20 -7.63 -8.56 -3.27
N SER A 21 -6.74 -8.91 -2.35
CA SER A 21 -5.41 -8.30 -2.23
C SER A 21 -4.39 -9.36 -2.65
N LEU A 22 -3.43 -8.99 -3.51
CA LEU A 22 -2.39 -9.90 -3.99
C LEU A 22 -1.02 -9.32 -3.69
N HIS A 23 -0.11 -10.13 -3.16
CA HIS A 23 1.32 -9.76 -3.15
C HIS A 23 1.82 -9.67 -4.58
N ALA A 24 2.44 -8.54 -4.91
CA ALA A 24 3.07 -8.33 -6.20
C ALA A 24 4.23 -7.34 -6.05
N GLY A 25 5.32 -7.62 -6.76
CA GLY A 25 6.43 -6.69 -6.82
C GLY A 25 7.23 -6.52 -5.52
N GLU A 26 7.15 -7.46 -4.57
CA GLU A 26 8.08 -7.48 -3.43
C GLU A 26 9.44 -8.03 -3.87
N LEU A 27 10.09 -7.30 -4.77
CA LEU A 27 11.34 -7.68 -5.41
C LEU A 27 12.24 -6.46 -5.49
N LYS A 28 13.55 -6.72 -5.64
CA LYS A 28 14.55 -5.69 -5.96
C LYS A 28 15.60 -6.24 -6.92
N LEU A 29 16.33 -5.33 -7.55
CA LEU A 29 17.49 -5.69 -8.36
C LEU A 29 18.49 -6.53 -7.55
N GLY A 30 18.95 -7.64 -8.15
CA GLY A 30 19.89 -8.57 -7.54
C GLY A 30 19.25 -9.77 -6.83
N LEU A 31 17.94 -9.77 -6.56
CA LEU A 31 17.23 -10.95 -6.03
C LEU A 31 16.70 -11.88 -7.12
N VAL A 32 16.39 -11.31 -8.30
CA VAL A 32 15.87 -12.03 -9.47
C VAL A 32 16.53 -11.51 -10.75
N ALA A 33 16.34 -12.22 -11.85
CA ALA A 33 16.76 -11.76 -13.16
C ALA A 33 16.00 -10.46 -13.55
N PRO A 34 16.63 -9.49 -14.25
CA PRO A 34 16.00 -8.21 -14.57
C PRO A 34 14.65 -8.33 -15.30
N GLU A 35 14.49 -9.33 -16.16
CA GLU A 35 13.26 -9.65 -16.88
C GLU A 35 12.10 -10.01 -15.94
N ASP A 36 12.37 -10.49 -14.73
CA ASP A 36 11.36 -10.82 -13.73
C ASP A 36 10.94 -9.62 -12.87
N LEU A 37 11.55 -8.44 -13.03
CA LEU A 37 11.14 -7.24 -12.28
C LEU A 37 10.07 -6.41 -12.99
N ASN A 38 9.71 -6.76 -14.22
CA ASN A 38 9.07 -5.78 -15.12
C ASN A 38 7.56 -5.95 -15.36
N TRP A 39 6.88 -6.85 -14.62
CA TRP A 39 5.50 -7.25 -14.99
C TRP A 39 4.59 -7.75 -13.86
N HIS A 40 5.10 -8.00 -12.65
CA HIS A 40 4.35 -8.68 -11.59
C HIS A 40 3.15 -7.86 -11.07
N ILE A 41 3.36 -6.58 -10.79
CA ILE A 41 2.31 -5.66 -10.32
C ILE A 41 1.28 -5.48 -11.43
N ARG A 42 1.73 -5.31 -12.68
CA ARG A 42 0.84 -5.17 -13.83
C ARG A 42 -0.04 -6.40 -14.00
N ALA A 43 0.54 -7.60 -13.94
CA ALA A 43 -0.21 -8.84 -14.08
C ALA A 43 -1.25 -9.02 -12.96
N ALA A 44 -0.91 -8.66 -11.71
CA ALA A 44 -1.85 -8.71 -10.60
C ALA A 44 -3.08 -7.81 -10.82
N VAL A 45 -2.91 -6.65 -11.44
CA VAL A 45 -4.00 -5.69 -11.65
C VAL A 45 -4.76 -5.93 -12.95
N GLU A 46 -4.05 -6.12 -14.07
CA GLU A 46 -4.66 -6.23 -15.40
C GLU A 46 -5.23 -7.63 -15.67
N ILE A 47 -4.57 -8.68 -15.18
CA ILE A 47 -5.00 -10.06 -15.42
C ILE A 47 -5.88 -10.56 -14.29
N ALA A 48 -5.37 -10.54 -13.05
CA ALA A 48 -6.07 -11.09 -11.90
C ALA A 48 -7.18 -10.18 -11.35
N GLY A 49 -7.17 -8.88 -11.67
CA GLY A 49 -8.17 -7.93 -11.21
C GLY A 49 -8.10 -7.68 -9.70
N ALA A 50 -6.88 -7.56 -9.15
CA ALA A 50 -6.66 -7.25 -7.75
C ALA A 50 -7.26 -5.89 -7.36
N ASP A 51 -7.90 -5.83 -6.18
CA ASP A 51 -8.44 -4.60 -5.60
C ASP A 51 -7.41 -3.87 -4.71
N ARG A 52 -6.39 -4.59 -4.23
CA ARG A 52 -5.20 -4.03 -3.57
C ARG A 52 -3.93 -4.83 -3.95
N ILE A 53 -2.79 -4.18 -3.86
CA ILE A 53 -1.48 -4.78 -4.08
C ILE A 53 -0.68 -4.74 -2.76
N GLY A 54 -0.18 -5.90 -2.33
CA GLY A 54 0.78 -6.00 -1.25
C GLY A 54 2.18 -5.63 -1.72
N HIS A 55 2.87 -4.76 -0.97
CA HIS A 55 4.25 -4.30 -1.17
C HIS A 55 4.47 -3.40 -2.40
N GLY A 56 4.51 -3.96 -3.62
CA GLY A 56 4.72 -3.20 -4.85
C GLY A 56 6.07 -2.47 -4.94
N VAL A 57 7.15 -3.04 -4.41
CA VAL A 57 8.48 -2.43 -4.30
C VAL A 57 9.16 -2.21 -5.66
N ASP A 58 9.00 -3.13 -6.60
CA ASP A 58 9.67 -3.11 -7.90
C ASP A 58 9.00 -2.21 -8.96
N ILE A 59 8.00 -1.40 -8.59
CA ILE A 59 7.23 -0.57 -9.54
C ILE A 59 8.08 0.30 -10.46
N ALA A 60 9.27 0.73 -10.05
CA ALA A 60 10.19 1.51 -10.89
C ALA A 60 10.81 0.68 -12.03
N HIS A 61 10.78 -0.65 -11.92
CA HIS A 61 11.31 -1.60 -12.89
C HIS A 61 10.25 -2.22 -13.81
N GLU A 62 8.96 -2.00 -13.52
CA GLU A 62 7.85 -2.34 -14.43
C GLU A 62 8.08 -1.75 -15.83
N ALA A 63 7.72 -2.49 -16.89
CA ALA A 63 8.08 -2.12 -18.27
C ALA A 63 7.53 -0.75 -18.73
N ASP A 64 6.42 -0.30 -18.14
CA ASP A 64 5.84 1.03 -18.33
C ASP A 64 5.27 1.52 -16.99
N PRO A 65 6.15 2.02 -16.10
CA PRO A 65 5.81 2.22 -14.70
C PRO A 65 4.87 3.42 -14.53
N TYR A 66 5.01 4.46 -15.35
CA TYR A 66 4.13 5.63 -15.31
C TYR A 66 2.70 5.30 -15.74
N ARG A 67 2.53 4.49 -16.80
CA ARG A 67 1.20 4.03 -17.19
C ARG A 67 0.58 3.11 -16.15
N LEU A 68 1.39 2.27 -15.50
CA LEU A 68 0.91 1.42 -14.41
C LEU A 68 0.47 2.26 -13.21
N LEU A 69 1.25 3.26 -12.80
CA LEU A 69 0.85 4.20 -11.75
C LEU A 69 -0.46 4.91 -12.07
N ALA A 70 -0.62 5.42 -13.29
CA ALA A 70 -1.86 6.04 -13.74
C ALA A 70 -3.05 5.06 -13.66
N LEU A 71 -2.83 3.80 -14.06
CA LEU A 71 -3.84 2.74 -13.97
C LEU A 71 -4.25 2.46 -12.52
N LEU A 72 -3.29 2.36 -11.60
CA LEU A 72 -3.56 2.11 -10.18
C LEU A 72 -4.37 3.25 -9.56
N ALA A 73 -4.00 4.49 -9.89
CA ALA A 73 -4.70 5.69 -9.42
C ALA A 73 -6.15 5.75 -9.96
N ASP A 74 -6.32 5.58 -11.28
CA ASP A 74 -7.65 5.61 -11.93
C ASP A 74 -8.58 4.53 -11.39
N ARG A 75 -8.06 3.30 -11.23
CA ARG A 75 -8.83 2.17 -10.71
C ARG A 75 -8.96 2.16 -9.19
N ASN A 76 -8.38 3.12 -8.48
CA ASN A 76 -8.35 3.18 -7.02
C ASN A 76 -7.80 1.89 -6.38
N VAL A 77 -6.80 1.26 -7.01
CA VAL A 77 -6.10 0.07 -6.48
C VAL A 77 -5.09 0.54 -5.46
N ALA A 78 -5.34 0.26 -4.18
CA ALA A 78 -4.43 0.68 -3.12
C ALA A 78 -3.21 -0.23 -3.03
N VAL A 79 -2.05 0.37 -2.73
CA VAL A 79 -0.80 -0.35 -2.44
C VAL A 79 -0.56 -0.35 -0.93
N GLU A 80 -0.34 -1.54 -0.38
CA GLU A 80 -0.01 -1.78 1.03
C GLU A 80 1.50 -1.61 1.22
N ILE A 81 1.89 -0.56 1.95
CA ILE A 81 3.28 -0.17 2.21
C ILE A 81 3.73 -0.76 3.54
N ASN A 82 4.76 -1.60 3.50
CA ASN A 82 5.28 -2.39 4.60
C ASN A 82 6.74 -2.00 4.90
N LEU A 83 6.97 -0.77 5.36
CA LEU A 83 8.31 -0.14 5.44
C LEU A 83 9.36 -1.00 6.17
N GLU A 84 9.03 -1.50 7.37
CA GLU A 84 9.95 -2.32 8.15
C GLU A 84 10.23 -3.67 7.50
N SER A 85 9.20 -4.29 6.90
CA SER A 85 9.35 -5.57 6.19
C SER A 85 10.28 -5.40 4.98
N ASN A 86 10.05 -4.36 4.17
CA ASN A 86 10.88 -4.09 2.99
C ASN A 86 12.33 -3.75 3.35
N ALA A 87 12.56 -3.02 4.44
CA ALA A 87 13.90 -2.78 4.94
C ALA A 87 14.57 -4.08 5.44
N PHE A 88 13.84 -4.91 6.18
CA PHE A 88 14.40 -6.14 6.75
C PHE A 88 14.69 -7.21 5.69
N ILE A 89 13.74 -7.48 4.79
CA ILE A 89 13.82 -8.57 3.81
C ILE A 89 14.57 -8.15 2.56
N LEU A 90 14.29 -6.95 2.05
CA LEU A 90 14.86 -6.46 0.80
C LEU A 90 16.02 -5.49 1.03
N GLY A 91 16.22 -4.93 2.23
CA GLY A 91 17.18 -3.84 2.42
C GLY A 91 16.79 -2.57 1.63
N VAL A 92 15.50 -2.40 1.31
CA VAL A 92 14.97 -1.22 0.60
C VAL A 92 14.32 -0.31 1.62
N GLU A 93 14.90 0.88 1.82
CA GLU A 93 14.44 1.83 2.84
C GLU A 93 14.66 3.29 2.44
N GLY A 94 14.02 4.20 3.19
CA GLY A 94 14.17 5.64 3.00
C GLY A 94 13.90 6.07 1.55
N PRO A 95 14.80 6.85 0.93
CA PRO A 95 14.62 7.34 -0.44
C PRO A 95 14.57 6.27 -1.54
N GLU A 96 15.11 5.06 -1.29
CA GLU A 96 15.10 3.97 -2.28
C GLU A 96 13.73 3.30 -2.37
N HIS A 97 12.94 3.35 -1.31
CA HIS A 97 11.61 2.78 -1.28
C HIS A 97 10.66 3.57 -2.20
N PRO A 98 9.83 2.92 -3.05
CA PRO A 98 9.02 3.61 -4.07
C PRO A 98 7.80 4.35 -3.51
N PHE A 99 7.74 4.58 -2.19
CA PHE A 99 6.58 5.20 -1.54
C PHE A 99 6.27 6.56 -2.17
N MET A 100 7.28 7.41 -2.35
CA MET A 100 7.10 8.72 -2.96
C MET A 100 6.74 8.64 -4.45
N PHE A 101 7.10 7.55 -5.14
CA PHE A 101 6.76 7.38 -6.54
C PHE A 101 5.26 7.12 -6.72
N TYR A 102 4.70 6.23 -5.89
CA TYR A 102 3.25 6.04 -5.80
C TYR A 102 2.52 7.28 -5.31
N TYR A 103 3.02 7.87 -4.22
CA TYR A 103 2.38 9.00 -3.55
C TYR A 103 2.22 10.20 -4.49
N ARG A 104 3.28 10.57 -5.23
CA ARG A 104 3.25 11.67 -6.20
C ARG A 104 2.36 11.38 -7.41
N ALA A 105 2.16 10.11 -7.74
CA ALA A 105 1.24 9.68 -8.79
C ALA A 105 -0.22 9.58 -8.34
N ASN A 106 -0.56 10.00 -7.12
CA ASN A 106 -1.89 9.88 -6.52
C ASN A 106 -2.42 8.44 -6.43
N VAL A 107 -1.54 7.44 -6.42
CA VAL A 107 -1.94 6.06 -6.13
C VAL A 107 -2.35 5.97 -4.66
N PRO A 108 -3.48 5.33 -4.33
CA PRO A 108 -3.87 5.17 -2.94
C PRO A 108 -2.88 4.30 -2.18
N LEU A 109 -2.43 4.76 -1.02
CA LEU A 109 -1.49 4.03 -0.16
C LEU A 109 -2.12 3.74 1.20
N VAL A 110 -1.82 2.56 1.73
CA VAL A 110 -2.14 2.16 3.11
C VAL A 110 -0.88 1.67 3.80
N ILE A 111 -0.70 2.01 5.08
CA ILE A 111 0.46 1.59 5.87
C ILE A 111 0.08 0.35 6.69
N SER A 112 0.94 -0.66 6.68
CA SER A 112 0.75 -1.91 7.43
C SER A 112 2.07 -2.36 8.06
N THR A 113 1.97 -3.29 9.01
CA THR A 113 3.12 -3.87 9.72
C THR A 113 3.71 -5.08 9.04
N ASP A 114 2.95 -5.67 8.11
CA ASP A 114 3.20 -7.02 7.62
C ASP A 114 3.28 -8.00 8.83
N ASP A 115 4.41 -8.63 9.08
CA ASP A 115 4.63 -9.56 10.19
C ASP A 115 5.11 -8.89 11.49
N ALA A 116 4.20 -8.17 12.18
CA ALA A 116 4.51 -7.43 13.42
C ALA A 116 5.26 -8.24 14.49
N GLY A 117 4.92 -9.53 14.65
CA GLY A 117 5.56 -10.42 15.63
C GLY A 117 6.99 -10.83 15.26
N VAL A 118 7.25 -11.06 13.98
CA VAL A 118 8.58 -11.43 13.47
C VAL A 118 9.51 -10.23 13.47
N LEU A 119 9.00 -9.09 12.99
CA LEU A 119 9.74 -7.83 12.85
C LEU A 119 9.83 -7.05 14.18
N ARG A 120 9.17 -7.52 15.25
CA ARG A 120 9.10 -6.85 16.56
C ARG A 120 8.68 -5.39 16.45
N THR A 121 7.73 -5.12 15.55
CA THR A 121 7.22 -3.77 15.26
C THR A 121 5.73 -3.67 15.54
N ASN A 122 5.16 -2.48 15.38
CA ASN A 122 3.72 -2.25 15.47
C ASN A 122 3.31 -1.09 14.57
N LEU A 123 2.00 -0.86 14.42
CA LEU A 123 1.48 0.15 13.52
C LEU A 123 1.96 1.57 13.88
N THR A 124 2.08 1.89 15.17
CA THR A 124 2.63 3.18 15.63
C THR A 124 4.06 3.36 15.14
N ALA A 125 4.90 2.33 15.29
CA ALA A 125 6.28 2.38 14.82
C ALA A 125 6.37 2.55 13.30
N GLN A 126 5.47 1.95 12.51
CA GLN A 126 5.42 2.16 11.05
C GLN A 126 5.08 3.61 10.69
N TYR A 127 4.16 4.26 11.40
CA TYR A 127 3.84 5.67 11.16
C TYR A 127 4.95 6.62 11.65
N VAL A 128 5.66 6.28 12.73
CA VAL A 128 6.86 7.01 13.16
C VAL A 128 7.94 6.92 12.09
N ARG A 129 8.23 5.72 11.60
CA ARG A 129 9.19 5.48 10.53
C ARG A 129 8.80 6.24 9.26
N LEU A 130 7.53 6.20 8.85
CA LEU A 130 7.03 6.96 7.72
C LEU A 130 7.33 8.47 7.86
N ALA A 131 7.06 9.05 9.03
CA ALA A 131 7.32 10.47 9.27
C ALA A 131 8.82 10.82 9.27
N GLN A 132 9.67 9.89 9.71
CA GLN A 132 11.13 10.04 9.72
C GLN A 132 11.73 9.90 8.32
N ASP A 133 11.32 8.88 7.57
CA ASP A 133 11.83 8.57 6.23
C ASP A 133 11.38 9.61 5.19
N TYR A 134 10.19 10.21 5.39
CA TYR A 134 9.59 11.17 4.46
C TYR A 134 9.20 12.48 5.17
N PRO A 135 10.17 13.30 5.61
CA PRO A 135 9.91 14.52 6.38
C PRO A 135 9.16 15.61 5.58
N ALA A 136 9.06 15.46 4.26
CA ALA A 136 8.26 16.34 3.41
C ALA A 136 6.74 16.10 3.54
N LEU A 137 6.31 14.97 4.10
CA LEU A 137 4.90 14.72 4.38
C LEU A 137 4.42 15.57 5.54
N SER A 138 3.39 16.36 5.29
CA SER A 138 2.69 17.09 6.33
C SER A 138 1.85 16.15 7.21
N TYR A 139 1.53 16.62 8.42
CA TYR A 139 0.58 15.93 9.31
C TYR A 139 -0.74 15.60 8.60
N ARG A 140 -1.26 16.52 7.77
CA ARG A 140 -2.52 16.31 7.03
C ARG A 140 -2.41 15.14 6.05
N GLU A 141 -1.26 14.98 5.42
CA GLU A 141 -1.00 13.91 4.45
C GLU A 141 -0.84 12.56 5.15
N ILE A 142 -0.14 12.52 6.28
CA ILE A 142 -0.08 11.32 7.14
C ILE A 142 -1.49 10.94 7.62
N LYS A 143 -2.27 11.92 8.08
CA LYS A 143 -3.67 11.72 8.51
C LYS A 143 -4.51 11.10 7.38
N ARG A 144 -4.30 11.50 6.13
CA ARG A 144 -4.97 10.91 4.96
C ARG A 144 -4.64 9.42 4.78
N LEU A 145 -3.39 9.02 5.03
CA LEU A 145 -3.00 7.60 4.96
C LEU A 145 -3.70 6.75 6.04
N VAL A 146 -3.93 7.31 7.23
CA VAL A 146 -4.73 6.65 8.28
C VAL A 146 -6.17 6.43 7.81
N TYR A 147 -6.79 7.44 7.19
CA TYR A 147 -8.12 7.29 6.60
C TYR A 147 -8.14 6.24 5.48
N ASN A 148 -7.09 6.17 4.66
CA ASN A 148 -6.99 5.18 3.59
C ASN A 148 -7.07 3.74 4.13
N GLY A 149 -6.51 3.45 5.31
CA GLY A 149 -6.64 2.14 5.94
C GLY A 149 -8.10 1.69 6.13
N ILE A 150 -9.03 2.63 6.34
CA ILE A 150 -10.47 2.33 6.41
C ILE A 150 -11.09 2.37 5.01
N ASN A 151 -10.80 3.40 4.21
CA ASN A 151 -11.44 3.62 2.91
C ASN A 151 -11.17 2.47 1.92
N TYR A 152 -9.96 1.89 1.96
CA TYR A 152 -9.53 0.78 1.10
C TYR A 152 -9.64 -0.60 1.76
N SER A 153 -10.19 -0.67 2.98
CA SER A 153 -10.58 -1.96 3.56
C SER A 153 -11.69 -2.64 2.74
N PHE A 154 -11.85 -3.94 2.89
CA PHE A 154 -12.95 -4.69 2.26
C PHE A 154 -14.26 -4.71 3.08
N LEU A 155 -14.37 -3.81 4.06
CA LEU A 155 -15.58 -3.64 4.83
C LEU A 155 -16.72 -3.04 3.99
N ASN A 156 -17.96 -3.35 4.38
CA ASN A 156 -19.13 -2.69 3.80
C ASN A 156 -19.18 -1.19 4.18
N VAL A 157 -19.98 -0.42 3.43
CA VAL A 157 -20.08 1.04 3.55
C VAL A 157 -20.51 1.49 4.96
N ASN A 158 -21.41 0.77 5.62
CA ASN A 158 -21.89 1.14 6.95
C ASN A 158 -20.80 0.95 8.01
N SER A 159 -20.07 -0.17 7.95
CA SER A 159 -18.91 -0.41 8.82
C SER A 159 -17.83 0.65 8.61
N LYS A 160 -17.52 1.00 7.35
CA LYS A 160 -16.58 2.10 7.03
C LYS A 160 -17.04 3.42 7.63
N ARG A 161 -18.30 3.81 7.44
CA ARG A 161 -18.86 5.06 8.00
C ARG A 161 -18.73 5.12 9.52
N THR A 162 -19.05 4.03 10.21
CA THR A 162 -18.90 3.93 11.67
C THR A 162 -17.44 4.11 12.10
N LEU A 163 -16.50 3.45 11.42
CA LEU A 163 -15.07 3.55 11.73
C LEU A 163 -14.52 4.95 11.43
N ILE A 164 -14.93 5.58 10.33
CA ILE A 164 -14.55 6.96 10.00
C ILE A 164 -15.03 7.93 11.08
N ASN A 165 -16.27 7.80 11.56
CA ASN A 165 -16.78 8.65 12.64
C ASN A 165 -15.99 8.48 13.94
N LYS A 166 -15.66 7.24 14.31
CA LYS A 166 -14.79 6.96 15.46
C LYS A 166 -13.39 7.56 15.27
N LEU A 167 -12.81 7.42 14.08
CA LEU A 167 -11.50 7.97 13.75
C LEU A 167 -11.50 9.51 13.80
N ASN A 168 -12.57 10.15 13.34
CA ASN A 168 -12.73 11.60 13.43
C ASN A 168 -12.72 12.07 14.89
N GLN A 169 -13.45 11.39 15.78
CA GLN A 169 -13.45 11.70 17.22
C GLN A 169 -12.07 11.48 17.85
N ALA A 170 -11.40 10.37 17.50
CA ALA A 170 -10.05 10.09 17.97
C ALA A 170 -9.05 11.16 17.55
N PHE A 171 -9.11 11.61 16.29
CA PHE A 171 -8.27 12.71 15.83
C PHE A 171 -8.60 14.04 16.51
N GLN A 172 -9.87 14.40 16.69
CA GLN A 172 -10.23 15.62 17.41
C GLN A 172 -9.67 15.63 18.84
N SER A 173 -9.77 14.49 19.54
CA SER A 173 -9.21 14.32 20.89
C SER A 173 -7.68 14.47 20.90
N PHE A 174 -7.00 13.80 19.95
CA PHE A 174 -5.56 13.89 19.78
C PHE A 174 -5.09 15.31 19.47
N GLU A 175 -5.72 15.98 18.50
CA GLU A 175 -5.37 17.33 18.05
C GLU A 175 -5.61 18.38 19.15
N THR A 176 -6.68 18.21 19.95
CA THR A 176 -6.96 19.11 21.08
C THR A 176 -5.95 18.93 22.22
N THR A 177 -5.52 17.70 22.48
CA THR A 177 -4.61 17.38 23.59
C THR A 177 -3.15 17.63 23.24
N VAL A 178 -2.73 17.24 22.03
CA VAL A 178 -1.32 17.21 21.65
C VAL A 178 -0.95 18.43 20.81
N ILE A 179 -1.74 18.79 19.79
CA ILE A 179 -1.33 19.86 18.85
C ILE A 179 -1.50 21.25 19.46
N ARG A 180 -2.51 21.47 20.32
CA ARG A 180 -2.69 22.77 21.01
C ARG A 180 -1.67 23.04 22.13
N GLN A 181 -0.83 22.06 22.48
CA GLN A 181 0.22 22.21 23.48
C GLN A 181 1.60 22.56 22.88
N TRP A 182 1.68 22.70 21.55
CA TRP A 182 2.89 23.07 20.80
C TRP A 182 2.69 24.41 20.10
#